data_AF-A0AAV6JBC9-F1
#
_entry.id   AF-A0AAV6JBC9-F1
#
_cell.length_a   1.000
_cell.length_b   1.000
_cell.length_c   1.000
_cell.angle_alpha   90.00
_cell.angle_beta   90.00
_cell.angle_gamma   90.00
#
_symmetry.space_group_name_H-M   'P 1'
#
loop_
_entity.id
_entity.type
_entity.pdbx_description
1 polymer ?
#
loop_
_entity_poly.entity_id
_entity_poly.type
_entity_poly.pdbx_seq_one_letter_code
_entity_poly.pdbx_strand_id
1 'polypeptide(L)'
;MATASLGSSTLVQSQVSGFGGGFRLQKQSLSHSNSFTFTRKKFRTIVTASSRVDKFSKSDIIVSPSILSANFAKLGEQVKAVELAGCDWIHVDVMDGRFVPNITIGPLVVDALRPVTDLPLDVHLMIVEPDQRVPDFVKAGADIVSVHCEQSSTIHLHRTVNEVRFFLTRDSVIFLY
;
A
#
# COMPACT_ATOMS: atom_id res chain seq x y z
N MET A 1 23.50 -47.56 -19.05
CA MET A 1 24.75 -47.44 -18.25
C MET A 1 25.81 -46.76 -19.10
N ALA A 2 26.79 -46.09 -18.45
CA ALA A 2 27.99 -45.44 -19.02
C ALA A 2 27.82 -44.09 -19.76
N THR A 3 28.85 -43.24 -19.61
CA THR A 3 29.15 -41.93 -20.28
C THR A 3 28.16 -40.78 -20.04
N ALA A 4 28.55 -39.49 -19.86
CA ALA A 4 29.78 -38.77 -19.45
C ALA A 4 29.32 -37.32 -19.05
N SER A 5 30.07 -36.28 -18.61
CA SER A 5 31.48 -35.89 -18.32
C SER A 5 31.41 -34.65 -17.35
N LEU A 6 32.38 -33.81 -16.94
CA LEU A 6 33.86 -33.61 -17.05
C LEU A 6 34.26 -32.59 -15.93
N GLY A 7 35.55 -32.22 -15.80
CA GLY A 7 36.05 -31.08 -14.97
C GLY A 7 36.51 -31.48 -13.55
N SER A 8 37.80 -31.66 -13.21
CA SER A 8 39.03 -30.84 -13.36
C SER A 8 39.14 -29.69 -12.33
N SER A 9 40.28 -29.43 -11.64
CA SER A 9 41.52 -30.23 -11.47
C SER A 9 42.47 -29.64 -10.39
N THR A 10 42.77 -30.44 -9.35
CA THR A 10 44.13 -30.78 -8.81
C THR A 10 45.12 -29.70 -8.27
N LEU A 11 45.99 -30.17 -7.35
CA LEU A 11 47.28 -29.61 -6.86
C LEU A 11 47.23 -28.52 -5.75
N VAL A 12 48.27 -28.30 -4.93
CA VAL A 12 49.16 -29.15 -4.08
C VAL A 12 50.12 -28.20 -3.32
N GLN A 13 50.67 -28.61 -2.17
CA GLN A 13 51.55 -27.76 -1.34
C GLN A 13 52.96 -27.55 -1.93
N SER A 14 53.59 -26.43 -1.58
CA SER A 14 55.06 -26.27 -1.60
C SER A 14 55.52 -25.35 -0.44
N GLN A 15 56.51 -25.77 0.33
CA GLN A 15 57.17 -24.94 1.34
C GLN A 15 58.31 -24.10 0.73
N VAL A 16 58.62 -22.95 1.34
CA VAL A 16 59.95 -22.32 1.25
C VAL A 16 60.35 -21.85 2.66
N SER A 17 61.62 -22.03 3.02
CA SER A 17 62.21 -21.61 4.29
C SER A 17 63.29 -20.54 4.06
N GLY A 18 63.46 -19.62 5.01
CA GLY A 18 64.41 -18.50 4.86
C GLY A 18 64.77 -17.83 6.19
N PHE A 19 66.07 -17.66 6.43
CA PHE A 19 66.65 -17.07 7.65
C PHE A 19 66.43 -15.54 7.74
N GLY A 20 66.36 -15.00 8.96
CA GLY A 20 66.42 -13.55 9.23
C GLY A 20 66.40 -13.28 10.74
N GLY A 21 67.51 -12.79 11.31
CA GLY A 21 67.73 -12.79 12.77
C GLY A 21 67.34 -11.51 13.51
N GLY A 22 67.13 -11.66 14.83
CA GLY A 22 67.31 -10.60 15.83
C GLY A 22 66.17 -9.58 16.00
N PHE A 23 65.48 -9.61 17.15
CA PHE A 23 65.75 -8.72 18.29
C PHE A 23 64.70 -8.91 19.40
N ARG A 24 65.12 -9.39 20.58
CA ARG A 24 64.23 -9.61 21.73
C ARG A 24 64.14 -8.35 22.60
N LEU A 25 63.33 -7.39 22.19
CA LEU A 25 63.03 -6.20 23.01
C LEU A 25 61.81 -6.46 23.92
N GLN A 26 62.09 -6.71 25.20
CA GLN A 26 61.09 -6.91 26.24
C GLN A 26 60.77 -5.56 26.90
N LYS A 27 59.56 -5.02 26.72
CA LYS A 27 59.09 -3.88 27.52
C LYS A 27 57.59 -3.87 27.80
N GLN A 28 57.31 -3.96 29.10
CA GLN A 28 56.27 -3.25 29.87
C GLN A 28 54.79 -3.40 29.47
N SER A 29 54.00 -3.78 30.48
CA SER A 29 52.54 -3.79 30.53
C SER A 29 51.95 -2.38 30.71
N LEU A 30 50.61 -2.30 30.81
CA LEU A 30 49.74 -1.10 30.83
C LEU A 30 49.38 -0.61 29.41
N SER A 31 48.14 -0.20 29.10
CA SER A 31 46.85 -0.29 29.81
C SER A 31 45.68 0.04 28.85
N HIS A 32 44.42 0.09 29.36
CA HIS A 32 43.19 0.56 28.69
C HIS A 32 42.52 -0.34 27.63
N SER A 33 41.70 -1.28 28.10
CA SER A 33 40.68 -1.96 27.29
C SER A 33 39.34 -1.19 27.29
N ASN A 34 39.26 -0.07 26.55
CA ASN A 34 37.99 0.64 26.31
C ASN A 34 37.25 0.08 25.08
N SER A 35 36.68 -1.11 25.23
CA SER A 35 35.78 -1.69 24.22
C SER A 35 34.42 -0.96 24.23
N PHE A 36 34.31 0.12 23.47
CA PHE A 36 33.04 0.82 23.22
C PHE A 36 32.12 -0.07 22.36
N THR A 37 31.42 -1.00 23.02
CA THR A 37 30.42 -1.87 22.40
C THR A 37 29.21 -1.05 21.97
N PHE A 38 29.26 -0.51 20.75
CA PHE A 38 28.15 0.20 20.12
C PHE A 38 26.95 -0.73 19.96
N THR A 39 26.06 -0.72 20.95
CA THR A 39 24.75 -1.38 20.90
C THR A 39 23.86 -0.62 19.92
N ARG A 40 24.04 -0.90 18.63
CA ARG A 40 23.20 -0.41 17.53
C ARG A 40 21.78 -0.93 17.74
N LYS A 41 20.97 -0.21 18.53
CA LYS A 41 19.53 -0.43 18.67
C LYS A 41 18.95 -0.51 17.26
N LYS A 42 18.54 -1.71 16.85
CA LYS A 42 17.67 -1.87 15.67
C LYS A 42 16.33 -1.24 16.02
N PHE A 43 16.20 0.05 15.77
CA PHE A 43 14.91 0.68 15.59
C PHE A 43 14.25 0.00 14.40
N ARG A 44 13.46 -1.03 14.70
CA ARG A 44 12.53 -1.63 13.76
C ARG A 44 11.38 -0.64 13.64
N THR A 45 11.54 0.35 12.77
CA THR A 45 10.44 1.24 12.37
C THR A 45 9.35 0.36 11.80
N ILE A 46 8.30 0.12 12.58
CA ILE A 46 7.08 -0.49 12.07
C ILE A 46 6.40 0.62 11.30
N VAL A 47 6.68 0.68 9.99
CA VAL A 47 5.89 1.47 9.06
C VAL A 47 4.58 0.73 8.89
N THR A 48 3.67 0.93 9.85
CA THR A 48 2.25 0.63 9.63
C THR A 48 1.80 1.53 8.50
N ALA A 49 1.30 0.94 7.41
CA ALA A 49 0.67 1.71 6.35
C ALA A 49 -0.65 2.26 6.89
N SER A 50 -0.62 3.48 7.42
CA SER A 50 -1.80 4.21 7.87
C SER A 50 -2.64 4.61 6.67
N SER A 51 -3.94 4.38 6.72
CA SER A 51 -4.87 4.77 5.66
C SER A 51 -4.98 6.30 5.61
N ARG A 52 -5.42 6.87 4.47
CA ARG A 52 -5.73 8.31 4.43
C ARG A 52 -6.90 8.68 5.34
N VAL A 53 -7.77 7.71 5.65
CA VAL A 53 -8.95 7.85 6.53
C VAL A 53 -8.55 7.98 8.00
N ASP A 54 -7.44 7.34 8.42
CA ASP A 54 -6.95 7.37 9.82
C ASP A 54 -6.64 8.78 10.33
N LYS A 55 -6.44 9.75 9.42
CA LYS A 55 -6.19 11.16 9.72
C LYS A 55 -7.41 11.86 10.33
N PHE A 56 -8.62 11.33 10.11
CA PHE A 56 -9.90 11.95 10.46
C PHE A 56 -10.48 11.31 11.72
N SER A 57 -10.96 12.12 12.68
CA SER A 57 -11.56 11.59 13.90
C SER A 57 -13.00 11.14 13.70
N LYS A 58 -13.36 10.03 14.33
CA LYS A 58 -14.75 9.51 14.35
C LYS A 58 -15.70 10.33 15.23
N SER A 59 -15.21 11.40 15.86
CA SER A 59 -16.01 12.41 16.56
C SER A 59 -16.52 13.53 15.65
N ASP A 60 -15.93 13.68 14.46
CA ASP A 60 -16.03 14.90 13.67
C ASP A 60 -17.02 14.69 12.50
N ILE A 61 -17.66 15.78 12.04
CA ILE A 61 -18.65 15.72 10.96
C ILE A 61 -17.92 15.78 9.62
N ILE A 62 -17.73 14.60 9.01
CA ILE A 62 -17.08 14.42 7.72
C ILE A 62 -17.99 14.88 6.57
N VAL A 63 -17.46 15.71 5.67
CA VAL A 63 -18.13 16.18 4.45
C VAL A 63 -17.47 15.56 3.22
N SER A 64 -18.19 14.63 2.57
CA SER A 64 -17.75 13.90 1.37
C SER A 64 -18.63 14.29 0.16
N PRO A 65 -18.32 15.36 -0.59
CA PRO A 65 -19.09 15.76 -1.77
C PRO A 65 -18.98 14.74 -2.90
N SER A 66 -20.12 14.38 -3.51
CA SER A 66 -20.16 13.52 -4.70
C SER A 66 -19.76 14.27 -5.96
N ILE A 67 -18.80 13.70 -6.69
CA ILE A 67 -18.38 14.21 -8.00
C ILE A 67 -19.42 14.00 -9.11
N LEU A 68 -20.51 13.27 -8.85
CA LEU A 68 -21.62 13.09 -9.81
C LEU A 68 -22.28 14.43 -10.19
N SER A 69 -22.23 15.41 -9.30
CA SER A 69 -22.74 16.77 -9.52
C SER A 69 -21.68 17.75 -10.08
N ALA A 70 -20.44 17.30 -10.29
CA ALA A 70 -19.34 18.15 -10.73
C ALA A 70 -19.29 18.31 -12.26
N ASN A 71 -18.67 19.39 -12.74
CA ASN A 71 -18.40 19.55 -14.17
C ASN A 71 -17.30 18.59 -14.64
N PHE A 72 -17.69 17.44 -15.20
CA PHE A 72 -16.78 16.41 -15.72
C PHE A 72 -15.74 16.93 -16.73
N ALA A 73 -16.05 17.95 -17.53
CA ALA A 73 -15.10 18.54 -18.48
C ALA A 73 -13.94 19.30 -17.79
N LYS A 74 -14.06 19.58 -16.49
CA LYS A 74 -13.09 20.28 -15.62
C LYS A 74 -12.89 19.55 -14.29
N LEU A 75 -13.07 18.23 -14.25
CA LEU A 75 -13.20 17.45 -13.01
C LEU A 75 -12.04 17.68 -12.01
N GLY A 76 -10.80 17.75 -12.49
CA GLY A 76 -9.63 18.01 -11.65
C GLY A 76 -9.53 19.44 -11.09
N GLU A 77 -10.16 20.44 -11.74
CA GLU A 77 -10.33 21.78 -11.17
C GLU A 77 -11.43 21.78 -10.11
N GLN A 78 -12.52 21.03 -10.34
CA GLN A 78 -13.65 20.93 -9.42
C GLN A 78 -13.26 20.24 -8.10
N VAL A 79 -12.52 19.13 -8.16
CA VAL A 79 -12.00 18.43 -6.97
C VAL A 79 -11.09 19.36 -6.15
N LYS A 80 -10.17 20.09 -6.80
CA LYS A 80 -9.32 21.07 -6.11
C LYS A 80 -10.12 22.25 -5.52
N ALA A 81 -11.22 22.65 -6.14
CA ALA A 81 -12.08 23.70 -5.61
C ALA A 81 -12.82 23.28 -4.34
N VAL A 82 -13.27 22.02 -4.22
CA VAL A 82 -13.89 21.51 -2.98
C VAL A 82 -12.87 21.18 -1.90
N GLU A 83 -11.68 20.69 -2.27
CA GLU A 83 -10.55 20.51 -1.35
C GLU A 83 -10.12 21.85 -0.72
N LEU A 84 -10.02 22.92 -1.52
CA LEU A 84 -9.77 24.28 -1.02
C LEU A 84 -10.94 24.90 -0.24
N ALA A 85 -12.17 24.39 -0.43
CA ALA A 85 -13.33 24.75 0.39
C ALA A 85 -13.40 23.98 1.72
N GLY A 86 -12.49 23.02 1.95
CA GLY A 86 -12.39 22.26 3.19
C GLY A 86 -13.32 21.04 3.27
N CYS A 87 -13.57 20.34 2.17
CA CYS A 87 -14.15 18.99 2.26
C CYS A 87 -13.11 17.97 2.77
N ASP A 88 -13.58 16.94 3.49
CA ASP A 88 -12.72 15.92 4.09
C ASP A 88 -12.30 14.85 3.09
N TRP A 89 -13.29 14.26 2.41
CA TRP A 89 -13.15 13.14 1.48
C TRP A 89 -13.77 13.50 0.12
N ILE A 90 -13.60 12.68 -0.91
CA ILE A 90 -14.25 12.85 -2.22
C ILE A 90 -15.08 11.61 -2.54
N HIS A 91 -16.40 11.77 -2.69
CA HIS A 91 -17.32 10.66 -2.95
C HIS A 91 -17.46 10.39 -4.46
N VAL A 92 -17.45 9.11 -4.84
CA VAL A 92 -17.36 8.62 -6.22
C VAL A 92 -18.44 7.57 -6.47
N ASP A 93 -19.58 8.02 -6.98
CA ASP A 93 -20.72 7.17 -7.34
C ASP A 93 -20.48 6.39 -8.65
N VAL A 94 -20.34 5.07 -8.54
CA VAL A 94 -20.13 4.14 -9.67
C VAL A 94 -21.43 3.40 -9.96
N MET A 95 -22.02 3.63 -11.13
CA MET A 95 -23.25 2.98 -11.61
C MET A 95 -23.00 2.22 -12.92
N ASP A 96 -23.56 1.01 -13.07
CA ASP A 96 -23.32 0.10 -14.20
C ASP A 96 -24.47 -0.03 -15.23
N GLY A 97 -25.59 0.66 -15.02
CA GLY A 97 -26.79 0.52 -15.84
C GLY A 97 -27.62 -0.75 -15.60
N ARG A 98 -27.20 -1.63 -14.67
CA ARG A 98 -27.88 -2.90 -14.33
C ARG A 98 -28.49 -2.86 -12.93
N PHE A 99 -27.74 -2.39 -11.94
CA PHE A 99 -28.23 -2.23 -10.55
C PHE A 99 -29.02 -0.92 -10.40
N VAL A 100 -28.50 0.17 -10.97
CA VAL A 100 -29.19 1.46 -11.13
C VAL A 100 -29.37 1.72 -12.64
N PRO A 101 -30.51 2.28 -13.11
CA PRO A 101 -30.76 2.54 -14.54
C PRO A 101 -29.99 3.77 -15.08
N ASN A 102 -28.73 3.94 -14.69
CA ASN A 102 -27.83 5.01 -15.11
C ASN A 102 -26.39 4.47 -15.17
N ILE A 103 -25.53 5.09 -15.97
CA ILE A 103 -24.10 4.73 -16.09
C ILE A 103 -23.28 5.99 -15.81
N THR A 104 -22.32 5.91 -14.89
CA THR A 104 -21.54 7.08 -14.46
C THR A 104 -20.08 6.99 -14.91
N ILE A 105 -19.22 6.38 -14.09
CA ILE A 105 -17.76 6.43 -14.19
C ILE A 105 -17.13 5.12 -13.71
N GLY A 106 -15.99 4.76 -14.30
CA GLY A 106 -15.24 3.56 -13.94
C GLY A 106 -13.91 3.86 -13.21
N PRO A 107 -13.09 2.82 -12.96
CA PRO A 107 -11.81 2.96 -12.26
C PRO A 107 -10.85 3.99 -12.85
N LEU A 108 -10.91 4.22 -14.16
CA LEU A 108 -10.08 5.24 -14.84
C LEU A 108 -10.27 6.67 -14.32
N VAL A 109 -11.44 6.99 -13.74
CA VAL A 109 -11.70 8.32 -13.17
C VAL A 109 -11.09 8.43 -11.77
N VAL A 110 -11.09 7.34 -11.00
CA VAL A 110 -10.40 7.26 -9.70
C VAL A 110 -8.88 7.37 -9.91
N ASP A 111 -8.33 6.65 -10.88
CA ASP A 111 -6.90 6.69 -11.26
C ASP A 111 -6.49 8.09 -11.73
N ALA A 112 -7.32 8.76 -12.54
CA ALA A 112 -7.09 10.13 -12.99
C ALA A 112 -7.24 11.19 -11.87
N LEU A 113 -8.04 10.93 -10.83
CA LEU A 113 -8.18 11.82 -9.67
C LEU A 113 -7.14 11.57 -8.58
N ARG A 114 -6.56 10.36 -8.49
CA ARG A 114 -5.57 10.02 -7.48
C ARG A 114 -4.33 10.95 -7.43
N PRO A 115 -3.78 11.46 -8.54
CA PRO A 115 -2.70 12.46 -8.53
C PRO A 115 -3.19 13.92 -8.45
N VAL A 116 -4.50 14.16 -8.40
CA VAL A 116 -5.10 15.50 -8.30
C VAL A 116 -5.24 15.94 -6.85
N THR A 117 -5.56 15.01 -5.94
CA THR A 117 -5.87 15.28 -4.53
C THR A 117 -5.25 14.25 -3.59
N ASP A 118 -4.87 14.68 -2.38
CA ASP A 118 -4.37 13.80 -1.30
C ASP A 118 -5.45 13.42 -0.26
N LEU A 119 -6.69 13.85 -0.48
CA LEU A 119 -7.86 13.45 0.32
C LEU A 119 -8.22 11.96 0.10
N PRO A 120 -8.93 11.31 1.04
CA PRO A 120 -9.49 9.98 0.83
C PRO A 120 -10.47 9.95 -0.34
N LEU A 121 -10.33 8.96 -1.22
CA LEU A 121 -11.30 8.68 -2.27
C LEU A 121 -12.27 7.59 -1.79
N ASP A 122 -13.55 7.96 -1.69
CA ASP A 122 -14.66 7.14 -1.20
C ASP A 122 -15.51 6.65 -2.36
N VAL A 123 -15.34 5.37 -2.73
CA VAL A 123 -15.93 4.78 -3.93
C VAL A 123 -17.16 3.98 -3.55
N HIS A 124 -18.31 4.38 -4.09
CA HIS A 124 -19.61 3.76 -3.84
C HIS A 124 -20.05 2.93 -5.06
N LEU A 125 -20.12 1.61 -4.87
CA LEU A 125 -20.36 0.63 -5.94
C LEU A 125 -21.85 0.27 -6.05
N MET A 126 -22.61 1.08 -6.80
CA MET A 126 -23.99 0.81 -7.24
C MET A 126 -24.00 -0.06 -8.51
N ILE A 127 -23.42 -1.26 -8.40
CA ILE A 127 -23.21 -2.19 -9.53
C ILE A 127 -23.55 -3.63 -9.13
N VAL A 128 -23.85 -4.50 -10.10
CA VAL A 128 -23.96 -5.93 -9.82
C VAL A 128 -22.59 -6.62 -9.83
N GLU A 129 -22.44 -7.70 -9.06
CA GLU A 129 -21.20 -8.49 -8.97
C GLU A 129 -19.96 -7.62 -8.55
N PRO A 130 -20.06 -6.78 -7.50
CA PRO A 130 -19.02 -5.80 -7.16
C PRO A 130 -17.67 -6.43 -6.79
N ASP A 131 -17.65 -7.68 -6.32
CA ASP A 131 -16.43 -8.45 -6.04
C ASP A 131 -15.48 -8.54 -7.24
N GLN A 132 -15.99 -8.56 -8.47
CA GLN A 132 -15.17 -8.56 -9.69
C GLN A 132 -14.53 -7.18 -9.99
N ARG A 133 -14.95 -6.11 -9.30
CA ARG A 133 -14.54 -4.72 -9.58
C ARG A 133 -13.81 -4.03 -8.43
N VAL A 134 -13.99 -4.50 -7.19
CA VAL A 134 -13.17 -4.08 -6.03
C VAL A 134 -11.68 -4.02 -6.36
N PRO A 135 -11.03 -5.02 -7.00
CA PRO A 135 -9.60 -4.97 -7.27
C PRO A 135 -9.19 -3.83 -8.22
N ASP A 136 -10.03 -3.50 -9.20
CA ASP A 136 -9.78 -2.42 -10.17
C ASP A 136 -9.81 -1.05 -9.47
N PHE A 137 -10.82 -0.81 -8.61
CA PHE A 137 -10.96 0.45 -7.87
C PHE A 137 -9.90 0.65 -6.78
N VAL A 138 -9.52 -0.41 -6.06
CA VAL A 138 -8.42 -0.31 -5.09
C VAL A 138 -7.09 -0.05 -5.80
N LYS A 139 -6.84 -0.69 -6.94
CA LYS A 139 -5.64 -0.44 -7.76
C LYS A 139 -5.59 1.00 -8.30
N ALA A 140 -6.74 1.58 -8.63
CA ALA A 140 -6.88 2.98 -9.04
C ALA A 140 -6.67 3.99 -7.88
N GLY A 141 -6.52 3.52 -6.63
CA GLY A 141 -6.18 4.36 -5.48
C GLY A 141 -7.37 4.84 -4.65
N ALA A 142 -8.50 4.12 -4.67
CA ALA A 142 -9.55 4.26 -3.66
C ALA A 142 -8.99 4.03 -2.24
N ASP A 143 -9.51 4.75 -1.25
CA ASP A 143 -9.18 4.57 0.18
C ASP A 143 -10.34 3.91 0.95
N ILE A 144 -11.57 4.13 0.51
CA ILE A 144 -12.81 3.51 0.99
C ILE A 144 -13.52 2.90 -0.22
N VAL A 145 -14.05 1.69 -0.05
CA VAL A 145 -14.94 1.06 -1.05
C VAL A 145 -16.19 0.56 -0.32
N SER A 146 -17.33 1.07 -0.74
CA SER A 146 -18.65 0.84 -0.17
C SER A 146 -19.49 0.01 -1.13
N VAL A 147 -20.20 -1.00 -0.62
CA VAL A 147 -20.94 -1.99 -1.42
C VAL A 147 -22.35 -2.19 -0.92
N HIS A 148 -23.28 -2.37 -1.86
CA HIS A 148 -24.69 -2.62 -1.59
C HIS A 148 -24.93 -3.98 -0.91
N CYS A 149 -25.80 -3.99 0.09
CA CYS A 149 -26.13 -5.17 0.88
C CYS A 149 -27.19 -6.07 0.23
N GLU A 150 -27.91 -5.58 -0.78
CA GLU A 150 -29.02 -6.29 -1.43
C GLU A 150 -28.53 -7.45 -2.31
N GLN A 151 -29.34 -8.52 -2.33
CA GLN A 151 -29.08 -9.74 -3.10
C GLN A 151 -29.04 -9.51 -4.63
N SER A 152 -29.58 -8.38 -5.11
CA SER A 152 -29.49 -7.90 -6.50
C SER A 152 -28.10 -7.36 -6.88
N SER A 153 -27.31 -6.91 -5.89
CA SER A 153 -25.90 -6.54 -6.06
C SER A 153 -24.98 -7.70 -5.66
N THR A 154 -25.12 -8.18 -4.41
CA THR A 154 -24.03 -8.88 -3.70
C THR A 154 -24.49 -10.21 -3.09
N ILE A 155 -24.37 -11.31 -3.84
CA ILE A 155 -24.81 -12.66 -3.45
C ILE A 155 -24.13 -13.18 -2.16
N HIS A 156 -22.90 -12.72 -1.87
CA HIS A 156 -22.07 -13.20 -0.76
C HIS A 156 -21.45 -12.05 0.05
N LEU A 157 -22.27 -11.12 0.53
CA LEU A 157 -21.83 -9.88 1.21
C LEU A 157 -20.68 -10.06 2.23
N HIS A 158 -20.76 -11.04 3.13
CA HIS A 158 -19.70 -11.29 4.11
C HIS A 158 -18.34 -11.66 3.46
N ARG A 159 -18.33 -12.32 2.31
CA ARG A 159 -17.09 -12.55 1.53
C ARG A 159 -16.60 -11.23 0.94
N THR A 160 -17.46 -10.51 0.21
CA THR A 160 -17.11 -9.25 -0.47
C THR A 160 -16.54 -8.21 0.51
N VAL A 161 -17.13 -8.06 1.70
CA VAL A 161 -16.64 -7.16 2.76
C VAL A 161 -15.24 -7.56 3.27
N ASN A 162 -14.97 -8.85 3.42
CA ASN A 162 -13.64 -9.32 3.81
C ASN A 162 -12.61 -9.23 2.67
N GLU A 163 -13.06 -9.32 1.41
CA GLU A 163 -12.24 -9.15 0.20
C GLU A 163 -11.84 -7.68 0.02
N VAL A 164 -12.77 -6.73 0.21
CA VAL A 164 -12.47 -5.29 0.28
C VAL A 164 -11.43 -4.98 1.36
N ARG A 165 -11.61 -5.49 2.59
CA ARG A 165 -10.63 -5.33 3.69
C ARG A 165 -9.27 -5.98 3.39
N PHE A 166 -9.25 -7.06 2.61
CA PHE A 166 -7.99 -7.71 2.20
C PHE A 166 -7.19 -6.81 1.25
N PHE A 167 -7.87 -6.10 0.33
CA PHE A 167 -7.23 -5.17 -0.60
C PHE A 167 -6.90 -3.79 0.00
N LEU A 168 -7.79 -3.18 0.77
CA LEU A 168 -7.65 -1.79 1.27
C LEU A 168 -6.86 -1.63 2.59
N THR A 169 -6.19 -2.67 3.07
CA THR A 169 -5.66 -2.81 4.45
C THR A 169 -6.76 -2.91 5.52
N ARG A 170 -6.40 -3.37 6.72
CA ARG A 170 -7.36 -3.85 7.74
C ARG A 170 -8.34 -2.80 8.24
N ASP A 171 -7.88 -1.56 8.29
CA ASP A 171 -8.54 -0.41 8.91
C ASP A 171 -9.43 0.36 7.91
N SER A 172 -9.51 -0.12 6.66
CA SER A 172 -10.43 0.35 5.63
C SER A 172 -11.87 0.41 6.15
N VAL A 173 -12.48 1.59 6.06
CA VAL A 173 -13.92 1.73 6.27
C VAL A 173 -14.65 1.10 5.08
N ILE A 174 -15.79 0.48 5.35
CA ILE A 174 -16.70 -0.09 4.36
C ILE A 174 -18.09 0.35 4.80
N PHE A 175 -18.75 1.19 4.02
CA PHE A 175 -20.16 1.46 4.22
C PHE A 175 -20.99 0.40 3.50
N LEU A 176 -22.06 -0.03 4.17
CA LEU A 176 -23.10 -0.87 3.61
C LEU A 176 -24.33 0.00 3.41
N TYR A 177 -24.76 0.09 2.16
CA TYR A 177 -26.01 0.71 1.73
C TYR A 177 -27.07 -0.38 1.52
#